data_AF-Q6LZQ0-F1
#
_entry.id   AF-Q6LZQ0-F1
#
_cell.length_a   1.000
_cell.length_b   1.000
_cell.length_c   1.000
_cell.angle_alpha   90.00
_cell.angle_beta   90.00
_cell.angle_gamma   90.00
#
_symmetry.space_group_name_H-M   'P 1'
#
loop_
_entity.id
_entity.type
_entity.pdbx_description
1 polymer ?
#
loop_
_entity_poly.entity_id
_entity_poly.type
_entity_poly.pdbx_seq_one_letter_code
_entity_poly.pdbx_strand_id
1 'polypeptide(L)' 'MERETIKRSSRRWKKKGQMRWKHYKKRIRRMKREKRENK' A
#
# COMPACT_ATOMS: atom_id res chain seq x y z
N MET A 1 -18.59 0.06 2.69
CA MET A 1 -17.15 0.20 2.95
C MET A 1 -16.43 0.46 1.63
N GLU A 2 -16.11 1.72 1.33
CA GLU A 2 -15.30 2.07 0.17
C GLU A 2 -14.00 1.26 0.18
N ARG A 3 -13.77 0.47 -0.88
CA ARG A 3 -12.46 -0.13 -1.11
C ARG A 3 -11.54 1.03 -1.45
N GLU A 4 -10.84 1.60 -0.45
CA GLU A 4 -9.80 2.61 -0.68
C GLU A 4 -8.71 2.04 -1.59
N THR A 5 -8.93 2.14 -2.89
CA THR A 5 -7.98 1.75 -3.91
C THR A 5 -6.86 2.76 -3.84
N ILE A 6 -5.72 2.34 -3.29
CA ILE A 6 -4.50 3.16 -3.26
C ILE A 6 -4.25 3.65 -4.68
N LYS A 7 -4.46 4.95 -4.94
CA LYS A 7 -4.23 5.55 -6.25
C LYS A 7 -2.77 5.29 -6.65
N ARG A 8 -2.58 4.73 -7.84
CA ARG A 8 -1.26 4.35 -8.36
C ARG A 8 -0.73 5.53 -9.15
N SER A 9 0.47 6.00 -8.85
CA SER A 9 1.21 6.91 -9.74
C SER A 9 2.35 6.15 -10.42
N SER A 10 2.61 6.49 -11.69
CA SER A 10 3.72 5.92 -12.48
C SER A 10 5.08 6.16 -11.81
N ARG A 11 5.22 7.28 -11.10
CA ARG A 11 6.45 7.64 -10.36
C ARG A 11 6.83 6.63 -9.27
N ARG A 12 5.87 5.98 -8.61
CA ARG A 12 6.15 4.96 -7.56
C ARG A 12 6.72 3.66 -8.12
N TRP A 13 6.66 3.43 -9.43
CA TRP A 13 7.30 2.28 -10.08
C TRP A 13 8.80 2.50 -10.28
N LYS A 14 9.27 3.76 -10.28
CA LYS A 14 10.70 4.08 -10.36
C LYS A 14 11.37 3.68 -9.04
N LYS A 15 12.21 2.64 -9.08
CA LYS A 15 12.92 2.08 -7.92
C LYS A 15 14.17 2.89 -7.53
N LYS A 16 14.14 4.22 -7.64
CA LYS A 16 15.27 5.08 -7.24
C LYS A 16 15.05 5.59 -5.82
N GLY A 17 15.87 5.12 -4.88
CA GLY A 17 15.80 5.52 -3.46
C GLY A 17 14.52 5.09 -2.73
N GLN A 18 13.73 4.17 -3.31
CA GLN A 18 12.47 3.71 -2.74
C GLN A 18 12.33 2.20 -2.83
N MET A 19 11.61 1.63 -1.86
CA MET A 19 11.24 0.22 -1.86
C MET A 19 10.32 -0.09 -3.06
N ARG A 20 10.45 -1.30 -3.62
CA ARG A 20 9.59 -1.76 -4.72
C ARG A 20 8.11 -1.59 -4.36
N TRP A 21 7.36 -0.91 -5.23
CA TRP A 21 5.94 -0.61 -5.04
C TRP A 21 5.08 -1.81 -4.61
N LYS A 22 5.36 -3.00 -5.17
CA LYS A 22 4.69 -4.25 -4.79
C LYS A 22 4.80 -4.56 -3.30
N HIS A 23 5.97 -4.40 -2.70
CA HIS A 23 6.22 -4.68 -1.29
C HIS A 23 5.60 -3.61 -0.39
N TYR A 24 5.76 -2.33 -0.77
CA TYR A 24 5.11 -1.22 -0.09
C TYR A 24 3.58 -1.41 -0.03
N LYS A 25 2.95 -1.76 -1.16
CA LYS A 25 1.51 -2.03 -1.23
C LYS A 25 1.09 -3.20 -0.35
N LYS A 26 1.93 -4.24 -0.22
CA LYS A 26 1.68 -5.39 0.68
C LYS A 26 1.73 -4.96 2.16
N ARG A 27 2.69 -4.11 2.56
CA ARG A 27 2.76 -3.55 3.93
C ARG A 27 1.51 -2.74 4.29
N ILE A 28 1.08 -1.83 3.40
CA ILE A 28 -0.13 -1.02 3.66
C ILE A 28 -1.37 -1.91 3.82
N ARG A 29 -1.51 -2.96 3.01
CA ARG A 29 -2.63 -3.91 3.14
C ARG A 29 -2.65 -4.63 4.48
N ARG A 30 -1.49 -5.04 5.00
CA ARG A 30 -1.38 -5.68 6.34
C ARG A 30 -1.81 -4.72 7.44
N MET A 31 -1.24 -3.51 7.47
CA MET A 31 -1.61 -2.51 8.48
C MET A 31 -3.11 -2.16 8.44
N LYS A 32 -3.71 -2.04 7.25
CA LYS A 32 -5.17 -1.80 7.13
C LYS A 32 -6.00 -2.98 7.62
N ARG A 33 -5.50 -4.21 7.50
CA ARG A 33 -6.18 -5.42 7.99
C ARG A 33 -6.14 -5.46 9.52
N GLU A 34 -4.96 -5.27 10.11
CA GLU A 34 -4.76 -5.18 11.56
C GLU A 34 -5.67 -4.09 12.19
N LYS A 35 -5.74 -2.91 11.57
CA LYS A 35 -6.65 -1.83 12.01
C LYS A 35 -8.14 -2.19 11.95
N ARG A 36 -8.55 -3.13 11.09
CA ARG A 36 -9.94 -3.60 11.00
C ARG A 36 -10.23 -4.71 12.00
N GLU A 37 -9.23 -5.53 12.31
CA GLU A 37 -9.35 -6.64 13.26
C GLU A 37 -9.27 -6.15 14.71
N ASN A 38 -8.53 -5.06 14.97
CA ASN A 38 -8.44 -4.42 16.29
C ASN A 38 -9.56 -3.39 16.58
N LYS A 39 -10.61 -3.33 15.76
CA LYS A 39 -11.78 -2.46 15.95
C LYS A 39 -13.02 -3.31 16.12
#